data_AF-A0A5R8MV92-F1
#
_entry.id   AF-A0A5R8MV92-F1
#
_cell.length_a   1.000
_cell.length_b   1.000
_cell.length_c   1.000
_cell.angle_alpha   90.00
_cell.angle_beta   90.00
_cell.angle_gamma   90.00
#
_symmetry.space_group_name_H-M   'P 1'
#
loop_
_entity.id
_entity.type
_entity.pdbx_description
1 polymer ?
#
loop_
_entity_poly.entity_id
_entity_poly.type
_entity_poly.pdbx_seq_one_letter_code
_entity_poly.pdbx_strand_id
1 'polypeptide(L)' 'MIRTPRTCIHSAQNRFLPPELQDRWIAEADRLTPGNTFDVRTVNVRTSRRAPEEIVDILRSLPGAHTG' A
#
# COMPACT_ATOMS: atom_id res chain seq x y z
N MET A 1 -16.12 -16.94 2.03
CA MET A 1 -14.72 -16.54 1.78
C MET A 1 -14.35 -15.51 2.85
N ILE A 2 -13.24 -15.66 3.56
CA ILE A 2 -12.81 -14.70 4.59
C ILE A 2 -12.21 -13.47 3.91
N ARG A 3 -12.65 -12.27 4.31
CA ARG A 3 -12.11 -11.00 3.81
C ARG A 3 -10.92 -10.57 4.67
N THR A 4 -9.70 -10.73 4.14
CA THR A 4 -8.48 -10.26 4.80
C THR A 4 -8.25 -8.79 4.47
N PRO A 5 -8.09 -7.88 5.46
CA PRO A 5 -7.71 -6.50 5.20
C PRO A 5 -6.41 -6.42 4.38
N ARG A 6 -6.39 -5.58 3.34
CA ARG A 6 -5.25 -5.43 2.44
C ARG A 6 -4.89 -3.96 2.33
N THR A 7 -3.64 -3.63 2.64
CA THR A 7 -3.10 -2.28 2.49
C THR A 7 -1.92 -2.32 1.53
N CYS A 8 -1.93 -1.44 0.52
CA CYS A 8 -0.83 -1.24 -0.40
C CYS A 8 -0.13 0.08 -0.06
N ILE A 9 1.15 0.01 0.34
CA ILE A 9 1.98 1.20 0.54
C ILE A 9 2.84 1.37 -0.71
N HIS A 10 2.75 2.52 -1.35
CA HIS A 10 3.42 2.77 -2.62
C HIS A 10 4.10 4.14 -2.61
N SER A 11 5.09 4.33 -3.48
CA SER A 11 5.94 5.53 -3.48
C SER A 11 5.63 6.42 -4.69
N ALA A 12 5.32 7.69 -4.43
CA ALA A 12 5.08 8.68 -5.49
C ALA A 12 6.34 9.00 -6.31
N GLN A 13 7.53 8.76 -5.75
CA GLN A 13 8.81 9.03 -6.42
C GLN A 13 9.51 7.75 -6.88
N ASN A 14 8.76 6.66 -7.04
CA ASN A 14 9.29 5.40 -7.53
C ASN A 14 9.66 5.52 -9.01
N ARG A 15 10.96 5.42 -9.31
CA ARG A 15 11.49 5.51 -10.68
C ARG A 15 11.52 4.18 -11.41
N PHE A 16 11.44 3.07 -10.69
CA PHE A 16 11.44 1.72 -11.27
C PHE A 16 10.03 1.27 -11.65
N LEU A 17 9.05 1.76 -10.89
CA LEU A 17 7.62 1.51 -11.10
C LEU A 17 6.90 2.85 -10.98
N PRO A 18 6.74 3.63 -12.08
CA PRO A 18 6.07 4.93 -12.05
C PRO A 18 4.66 4.87 -11.44
N PRO A 19 4.13 5.96 -10.87
CA PRO A 19 2.81 5.98 -10.22
C PRO A 19 1.70 5.39 -11.09
N GLU A 20 1.66 5.70 -12.38
CA GLU A 20 0.63 5.22 -13.30
C GLU A 20 0.71 3.70 -13.54
N LEU A 21 1.90 3.11 -13.39
CA LEU A 21 2.07 1.67 -13.47
C LEU A 21 1.71 0.99 -12.13
N GLN A 22 2.02 1.63 -11.00
CA GLN A 22 1.55 1.19 -9.67
C GLN A 22 0.02 1.16 -9.63
N ASP A 23 -0.64 2.25 -10.05
CA ASP A 23 -2.10 2.38 -10.05
C ASP A 23 -2.77 1.31 -10.93
N ARG A 24 -2.19 1.03 -12.10
CA ARG A 24 -2.68 -0.04 -12.98
C ARG A 24 -2.58 -1.43 -12.33
N TRP A 25 -1.49 -1.72 -11.64
CA TRP A 25 -1.33 -3.00 -10.95
C TRP A 25 -2.30 -3.17 -9.79
N ILE A 26 -2.53 -2.10 -9.01
CA ILE A 26 -3.51 -2.08 -7.93
C ILE A 26 -4.91 -2.30 -8.50
N ALA A 27 -5.30 -1.55 -9.53
CA ALA A 27 -6.61 -1.67 -10.16
C ALA A 27 -6.87 -3.07 -10.73
N GLU A 28 -5.85 -3.71 -11.32
CA GLU A 28 -5.97 -5.08 -11.82
C GLU A 28 -6.15 -6.09 -10.67
N ALA A 29 -5.37 -5.95 -9.60
CA ALA A 29 -5.51 -6.80 -8.43
C ALA A 29 -6.89 -6.65 -7.76
N ASP A 30 -7.42 -5.42 -7.69
CA ASP A 30 -8.75 -5.13 -7.17
C ASP A 30 -9.86 -5.74 -8.05
N ARG A 31 -9.72 -5.67 -9.40
CA ARG A 31 -10.65 -6.34 -10.33
C ARG A 31 -10.70 -7.86 -10.12
N LEU A 32 -9.55 -8.48 -9.84
CA LEU A 32 -9.46 -9.91 -9.58
C LEU A 32 -9.97 -10.33 -8.19
N THR A 33 -10.20 -9.36 -7.28
CA THR A 33 -10.64 -9.62 -5.91
C THR A 33 -11.83 -8.75 -5.51
N PRO A 34 -12.98 -8.90 -6.21
CA PRO A 34 -14.16 -8.10 -5.95
C PRO A 34 -14.62 -8.26 -4.49
N GLY A 35 -14.82 -7.14 -3.81
CA GLY A 35 -15.18 -7.08 -2.39
C GLY A 35 -14.01 -7.19 -1.41
N ASN A 36 -12.76 -7.30 -1.88
CA ASN A 36 -11.55 -7.31 -1.05
C ASN A 36 -10.41 -6.47 -1.66
N THR A 37 -10.71 -5.20 -1.93
CA THR A 37 -9.80 -4.22 -2.54
C THR A 37 -8.76 -3.69 -1.56
N PHE A 38 -7.71 -3.07 -2.07
CA PHE A 38 -6.69 -2.43 -1.25
C PHE A 38 -7.15 -1.10 -0.61
N ASP A 39 -6.74 -0.87 0.64
CA ASP A 39 -6.51 0.48 1.17
C ASP A 39 -5.15 0.97 0.66
N VAL A 40 -5.10 2.06 -0.10
CA VAL A 40 -3.87 2.54 -0.74
C VAL A 40 -3.29 3.69 0.06
N ARG A 41 -2.01 3.58 0.44
CA ARG A 41 -1.25 4.62 1.16
C ARG A 41 -0.04 5.05 0.32
N THR A 42 0.08 6.35 0.11
CA THR A 42 1.18 6.91 -0.68
C THR A 42 2.22 7.54 0.24
N VAL A 43 3.49 7.19 0.04
CA VAL A 43 4.63 7.89 0.67
C VAL A 43 5.38 8.72 -0.36
N ASN A 44 5.81 9.93 0.02
CA ASN A 44 6.47 10.86 -0.90
C ASN A 44 8.01 10.78 -0.83
N VAL A 45 8.55 9.57 -1.01
CA VAL A 45 10.00 9.32 -1.01
C VAL A 45 10.42 8.48 -2.19
N ARG A 46 11.66 8.63 -2.67
CA ARG A 46 12.23 7.75 -3.70
C ARG A 46 12.31 6.31 -3.17
N THR A 47 12.12 5.31 -4.02
CA THR A 47 12.31 3.88 -3.65
C THR A 47 13.68 3.57 -3.05
N SER A 48 14.72 4.32 -3.44
CA SER A 48 16.08 4.18 -2.88
C SER A 48 16.27 4.86 -1.52
N ARG A 49 15.30 5.65 -1.06
CA ARG A 49 15.29 6.29 0.25
C ARG A 49 14.19 5.67 1.12
N ARG A 50 14.41 5.67 2.43
CA ARG A 50 13.44 5.17 3.40
C ARG A 50 12.69 6.32 4.05
N ALA A 51 11.41 6.12 4.33
CA ALA A 51 10.57 6.95 5.19
C ALA A 51 10.18 6.14 6.44
N PRO A 52 11.13 5.79 7.33
CA PRO A 52 10.88 4.80 8.37
C PRO A 52 9.78 5.24 9.35
N GLU A 53 9.72 6.53 9.72
CA GLU A 53 8.70 7.06 10.63
C GLU A 53 7.31 6.99 10.02
N GLU A 54 7.14 7.54 8.81
CA GLU A 54 5.86 7.51 8.07
C GLU A 54 5.38 6.06 7.82
N ILE A 55 6.29 5.14 7.46
CA ILE A 55 5.95 3.73 7.28
C ILE A 55 5.53 3.10 8.62
N VAL A 56 6.24 3.37 9.72
CA VAL A 56 5.87 2.86 11.05
C VAL A 56 4.51 3.40 11.49
N ASP A 57 4.21 4.67 11.23
CA ASP A 57 2.92 5.26 11.55
C ASP A 57 1.78 4.62 10.74
N ILE A 58 2.00 4.37 9.43
CA ILE A 58 1.06 3.62 8.61
C ILE A 58 0.85 2.22 9.20
N LEU A 59 1.93 1.50 9.52
CA LEU A 59 1.85 0.14 10.08
C LEU A 59 1.11 0.09 11.42
N ARG A 60 1.35 1.07 12.30
CA ARG A 60 0.63 1.20 13.58
C ARG A 60 -0.85 1.51 13.41
N SER A 61 -1.22 2.19 12.32
CA SER A 61 -2.62 2.50 12.01
C SER A 61 -3.41 1.30 11.45
N LEU A 62 -2.73 0.20 11.08
CA LEU A 62 -3.39 -0.95 10.47
C LEU A 62 -4.27 -1.69 11.47
N PRO A 63 -5.44 -2.20 11.04
CA PRO A 63 -6.29 -3.03 11.89
C PRO A 63 -5.53 -4.25 12.44
N GLY A 64 -5.57 -4.45 13.76
CA GLY A 64 -4.87 -5.56 14.43
C GLY A 64 -3.40 -5.28 14.79
N ALA A 65 -2.84 -4.11 14.48
CA ALA A 65 -1.47 -3.73 14.84
C ALA A 65 -1.25 -3.49 16.35
N HIS A 66 -2.31 -3.61 17.17
CA HIS A 66 -2.26 -3.43 18.63
C HIS A 66 -2.53 -4.72 19.42
N THR A 67 -2.56 -5.87 18.76
CA THR A 67 -2.66 -7.17 19.44
C THR A 67 -1.26 -7.70 19.73
N GLY A 68 -0.66 -7.20 20.81
CA GLY A 68 0.65 -7.62 21.33
C GLY A 68 0.89 -7.02 22.69
#